data_AF-A0A843RIB8-F1
#
_entry.id   AF-A0A843RIB8-F1
#
_cell.length_a   1.000
_cell.length_b   1.000
_cell.length_c   1.000
_cell.angle_alpha   90.00
_cell.angle_beta   90.00
_cell.angle_gamma   90.00
#
_symmetry.space_group_name_H-M   'P 1'
#
loop_
_entity.id
_entity.type
_entity.pdbx_description
1 polymer ?
#
loop_
_entity_poly.entity_id
_entity_poly.type
_entity_poly.pdbx_seq_one_letter_code
_entity_poly.pdbx_strand_id
1 'polypeptide(L)'
;MIRFIKFADSVSAWFGKAFAWLILMMTFAMSYEVIVRYLFNAPTSWSLDVAFIMYGALFMMGGAYTLSRGGHVRGDFIYRLWQPRTQAKVELVLYFIFFFPGVFALVLAGWKYAIRSWGYLEVSVNSPVGVPVFQLKAVIVAAGILLVIQGIAQVLRCVVCMRTNEWLRAADDIEETEVLLMTQGTHDILAHGSEAIDVIRPSSGDGSQGSKRS
;
A
#
# COMPACT_ATOMS: atom_id res chain seq x y z
N MET A 1 4.20 20.53 8.07
CA MET A 1 3.18 19.46 8.12
C MET A 1 3.07 18.73 6.79
N ILE A 2 2.59 19.36 5.71
CA ILE A 2 2.36 18.68 4.41
C ILE A 2 3.63 18.08 3.80
N ARG A 3 4.78 18.78 3.86
CA ARG A 3 6.07 18.25 3.36
C ARG A 3 6.50 16.95 4.06
N PHE A 4 6.32 16.87 5.38
CA PHE A 4 6.67 15.67 6.15
C PHE A 4 5.75 14.50 5.79
N ILE A 5 4.44 14.76 5.65
CA ILE A 5 3.47 13.74 5.23
C ILE A 5 3.89 13.14 3.89
N LYS A 6 4.15 14.00 2.88
CA LYS A 6 4.62 13.54 1.56
C LYS A 6 5.94 12.76 1.62
N PHE A 7 6.87 13.20 2.46
CA PHE A 7 8.14 12.49 2.66
C PHE A 7 7.90 11.09 3.25
N ALA A 8 7.13 10.99 4.33
CA ALA A 8 6.82 9.71 4.98
C ALA A 8 6.07 8.75 4.03
N ASP A 9 5.13 9.27 3.26
CA ASP A 9 4.40 8.51 2.23
C ASP A 9 5.33 8.02 1.13
N SER A 10 6.23 8.87 0.63
CA SER A 10 7.17 8.51 -0.43
C SER A 10 8.18 7.46 0.03
N VAL A 11 8.67 7.56 1.28
CA VAL A 11 9.57 6.58 1.87
C VAL A 11 8.84 5.24 1.99
N SER A 12 7.65 5.23 2.58
CA SER A 12 6.83 4.01 2.72
C SER A 12 6.51 3.39 1.36
N ALA A 13 6.19 4.21 0.36
CA ALA A 13 5.92 3.77 -1.00
C ALA A 13 7.14 3.15 -1.68
N TRP A 14 8.32 3.74 -1.49
CA TRP A 14 9.57 3.21 -2.02
C TRP A 14 9.89 1.85 -1.40
N PHE A 15 9.79 1.73 -0.07
CA PHE A 15 9.99 0.45 0.61
C PHE A 15 8.97 -0.61 0.19
N GLY A 16 7.69 -0.26 0.06
CA GLY A 16 6.67 -1.19 -0.44
C GLY A 16 6.99 -1.72 -1.84
N LYS A 17 7.40 -0.84 -2.76
CA LYS A 17 7.82 -1.22 -4.12
C LYS A 17 9.10 -2.05 -4.13
N ALA A 18 10.08 -1.73 -3.29
CA ALA A 18 11.31 -2.51 -3.17
C ALA A 18 11.03 -3.93 -2.64
N PHE A 19 10.19 -4.06 -1.62
CA PHE A 19 9.82 -5.35 -1.05
C PHE A 19 8.89 -6.15 -1.97
N ALA A 20 8.11 -5.52 -2.86
CA ALA A 20 7.31 -6.25 -3.86
C ALA A 20 8.16 -7.18 -4.75
N TRP A 21 9.43 -6.84 -5.01
CA TRP A 21 10.35 -7.71 -5.74
C TRP A 21 10.69 -9.02 -5.01
N LEU A 22 10.59 -9.05 -3.67
CA LEU A 22 10.77 -10.28 -2.90
C LEU A 22 9.69 -11.32 -3.23
N ILE A 23 8.50 -10.91 -3.66
CA ILE A 23 7.44 -11.83 -4.09
C ILE A 23 7.94 -12.65 -5.29
N LEU A 24 8.51 -11.98 -6.30
CA LEU A 24 9.06 -12.66 -7.48
C LEU A 24 10.19 -13.61 -7.09
N MET A 25 11.13 -13.16 -6.24
CA MET A 25 12.21 -14.02 -5.75
C MET A 25 11.67 -15.24 -4.98
N MET A 26 10.65 -15.06 -4.15
CA MET A 26 10.01 -16.14 -3.39
C MET A 26 9.32 -17.12 -4.34
N THR A 27 8.62 -16.63 -5.36
CA THR A 27 7.99 -17.48 -6.40
C THR A 27 9.02 -18.33 -7.12
N PHE A 28 10.16 -17.76 -7.53
CA PHE A 28 11.23 -18.52 -8.18
C PHE A 28 11.85 -19.56 -7.23
N ALA A 29 12.15 -19.18 -5.98
CA ALA A 29 12.72 -20.09 -4.99
C ALA A 29 11.78 -21.28 -4.71
N MET A 30 10.48 -21.02 -4.55
CA MET A 30 9.49 -22.07 -4.31
C MET A 30 9.28 -22.96 -5.54
N SER A 31 9.27 -22.37 -6.73
CA SER A 31 9.17 -23.13 -7.98
C SER A 31 10.38 -24.06 -8.17
N TYR A 32 11.58 -23.58 -7.87
CA TYR A 32 12.81 -24.38 -7.88
C TYR A 32 12.71 -25.56 -6.90
N GLU A 33 12.29 -25.32 -5.65
CA GLU A 33 12.13 -26.39 -4.67
C GLU A 33 11.11 -27.45 -5.10
N VAL A 34 9.99 -27.03 -5.67
CA VAL A 34 8.98 -27.94 -6.22
C VAL A 34 9.59 -28.81 -7.33
N ILE A 35 10.36 -28.21 -8.26
CA ILE A 35 11.05 -28.97 -9.31
C ILE A 35 12.06 -29.95 -8.71
N VAL A 36 12.92 -29.52 -7.80
CA VAL A 36 13.96 -30.39 -7.23
C VAL A 36 13.33 -31.54 -6.43
N ARG A 37 12.27 -31.25 -5.67
CA ARG A 37 11.58 -32.26 -4.87
C ARG A 37 10.86 -33.29 -5.72
N TYR A 38 10.11 -32.88 -6.75
CA TYR A 38 9.29 -33.82 -7.53
C TYR A 38 10.00 -34.43 -8.73
N LEU A 39 10.95 -33.71 -9.34
CA LEU A 39 11.67 -34.18 -10.53
C LEU A 39 12.96 -34.91 -10.18
N PHE A 40 13.66 -34.47 -9.13
CA PHE A 40 14.96 -35.04 -8.73
C PHE A 40 14.90 -35.83 -7.41
N ASN A 41 13.72 -35.90 -6.77
CA ASN A 41 13.48 -36.64 -5.52
C ASN A 41 14.46 -36.31 -4.38
N ALA A 42 15.00 -35.08 -4.39
CA ALA A 42 16.06 -34.61 -3.50
C ALA A 42 15.65 -33.31 -2.80
N PRO A 43 14.74 -33.35 -1.79
CA PRO A 43 14.21 -32.14 -1.16
C PRO A 43 15.33 -31.29 -0.53
N THR A 44 15.28 -29.97 -0.72
CA THR A 44 16.26 -29.07 -0.10
C THR A 44 15.78 -28.62 1.28
N SER A 45 16.64 -28.77 2.29
CA SER A 45 16.30 -28.46 3.68
C SER A 45 16.28 -26.95 3.99
N TRP A 46 16.84 -26.11 3.12
CA TRP A 46 16.92 -24.65 3.32
C TRP A 46 15.76 -23.88 2.70
N SER A 47 15.05 -24.45 1.71
CA SER A 47 14.04 -23.71 0.95
C SER A 47 12.86 -23.27 1.82
N LEU A 48 12.47 -24.08 2.81
CA LEU A 48 11.36 -23.77 3.71
C LEU A 48 11.70 -22.54 4.57
N ASP A 49 12.90 -22.50 5.15
CA ASP A 49 13.31 -21.37 6.01
C ASP A 49 13.43 -20.06 5.24
N VAL A 50 13.98 -20.11 4.01
CA VAL A 50 14.08 -18.93 3.14
C VAL A 50 12.69 -18.40 2.79
N ALA A 51 11.75 -19.28 2.47
CA ALA A 51 10.36 -18.88 2.19
C ALA A 51 9.70 -18.22 3.42
N PHE A 52 9.86 -18.80 4.61
CA PHE A 52 9.35 -18.20 5.85
C PHE A 52 9.96 -16.82 6.13
N ILE A 53 11.26 -16.66 5.93
CA ILE A 53 11.97 -15.39 6.12
C ILE A 53 11.49 -14.34 5.13
N MET A 54 11.41 -14.67 3.84
CA MET A 54 10.94 -13.75 2.81
C MET A 54 9.48 -13.34 3.04
N TYR A 55 8.63 -14.31 3.37
CA TYR A 55 7.22 -14.05 3.65
C TYR A 55 7.02 -13.17 4.89
N GLY A 56 7.73 -13.46 5.98
CA GLY A 56 7.69 -12.63 7.18
C GLY A 56 8.16 -11.20 6.93
N ALA A 57 9.24 -11.03 6.15
CA ALA A 57 9.73 -9.72 5.76
C ALA A 57 8.72 -8.93 4.90
N LEU A 58 8.09 -9.61 3.93
CA LEU A 58 7.01 -9.04 3.11
C LEU A 58 5.84 -8.57 3.96
N PHE A 59 5.36 -9.40 4.88
CA PHE A 59 4.22 -9.07 5.73
C PHE A 59 4.50 -7.86 6.63
N MET A 60 5.66 -7.83 7.28
CA MET A 60 6.04 -6.74 8.18
C MET A 60 6.16 -5.40 7.45
N MET A 61 6.81 -5.38 6.29
CA MET A 61 6.99 -4.16 5.49
C MET A 61 5.71 -3.73 4.78
N GLY A 62 4.87 -4.70 4.39
CA GLY A 62 3.54 -4.46 3.85
C GLY A 62 2.65 -3.68 4.82
N GLY A 63 2.74 -3.94 6.13
CA GLY A 63 1.97 -3.21 7.14
C GLY A 63 2.21 -1.69 7.11
N ALA A 64 3.48 -1.26 7.00
CA ALA A 64 3.83 0.16 6.89
C ALA A 64 3.34 0.78 5.58
N TYR A 65 3.47 0.06 4.47
CA TYR A 65 2.97 0.49 3.16
C TYR A 65 1.44 0.66 3.18
N THR A 66 0.69 -0.34 3.67
CA THR A 66 -0.77 -0.28 3.76
C THR A 66 -1.25 0.85 4.67
N LEU A 67 -0.54 1.12 5.78
CA LEU A 67 -0.84 2.25 6.65
C LEU A 67 -0.66 3.59 5.91
N SER A 68 0.31 3.70 5.01
CA SER A 68 0.54 4.93 4.25
C SER A 68 -0.59 5.27 3.27
N ARG A 69 -1.14 4.22 2.65
CA ARG A 69 -2.28 4.30 1.73
C ARG A 69 -3.63 4.37 2.43
N GLY A 70 -3.67 4.21 3.76
CA GLY A 70 -4.93 4.21 4.50
C GLY A 70 -5.80 2.99 4.23
N GLY A 71 -5.26 1.92 3.64
CA GLY A 71 -5.98 0.68 3.34
C GLY A 71 -6.23 -0.23 4.55
N HIS A 72 -6.09 0.29 5.77
CA HIS A 72 -6.54 -0.43 6.96
C HIS A 72 -8.05 -0.34 7.02
N VAL A 73 -8.71 -1.47 7.27
CA VAL A 73 -10.17 -1.49 7.47
C VAL A 73 -10.50 -0.60 8.66
N ARG A 74 -11.04 0.57 8.38
CA ARG A 74 -11.63 1.46 9.39
C ARG A 74 -13.07 1.01 9.60
N GLY A 75 -13.71 1.43 10.68
CA GLY A 75 -15.13 1.15 10.90
C GLY A 75 -16.02 1.95 9.93
N ASP A 76 -15.87 1.72 8.62
CA ASP A 76 -16.31 2.61 7.54
C ASP A 76 -17.80 2.96 7.59
N PHE A 77 -18.63 2.06 8.11
CA PHE A 77 -20.06 2.29 8.30
C PHE A 77 -20.36 3.41 9.30
N ILE A 78 -19.73 3.38 10.48
CA ILE A 78 -19.96 4.39 11.53
C ILE A 78 -19.23 5.68 11.17
N TYR A 79 -18.04 5.57 10.56
CA TYR A 79 -17.25 6.72 10.17
C TYR A 79 -17.97 7.60 9.15
N ARG A 80 -18.63 7.03 8.12
CA ARG A 80 -19.35 7.80 7.09
C ARG A 80 -20.47 8.70 7.62
N LEU A 81 -21.00 8.42 8.80
CA LEU A 81 -22.07 9.21 9.44
C LEU A 81 -21.54 10.46 10.18
N TRP A 82 -20.22 10.55 10.40
CA TRP A 82 -19.61 11.62 11.20
C TRP A 82 -19.01 12.72 10.33
N GLN A 83 -18.99 13.94 10.86
CA GLN A 83 -18.24 15.05 10.24
C GLN A 83 -16.74 14.76 10.25
N PRO A 84 -15.97 15.23 9.25
CA PRO A 84 -14.53 15.01 9.15
C PRO A 84 -13.75 15.39 10.42
N ARG A 85 -14.13 16.48 11.08
CA ARG A 85 -13.57 16.89 12.37
C ARG A 85 -13.76 15.87 13.50
N THR A 86 -14.93 15.24 13.58
CA THR A 86 -15.22 14.23 14.61
C THR A 86 -14.45 12.94 14.31
N GLN A 87 -14.41 12.54 13.04
CA GLN A 87 -13.58 11.40 12.60
C GLN A 87 -12.11 11.61 12.97
N ALA A 88 -11.54 12.79 12.66
CA ALA A 88 -10.15 13.10 12.95
C ALA A 88 -9.82 13.12 14.45
N LYS A 89 -10.76 13.56 15.31
CA LYS A 89 -10.59 13.50 16.78
C LYS A 89 -10.54 12.06 17.27
N VAL A 90 -11.45 11.21 16.81
CA VAL A 90 -11.50 9.80 17.21
C VAL A 90 -10.25 9.08 16.72
N GLU A 91 -9.83 9.30 15.46
CA GLU A 91 -8.58 8.73 14.95
C GLU A 91 -7.38 9.19 15.77
N LEU A 92 -7.27 10.49 16.07
CA LEU A 92 -6.18 11.02 16.89
C LEU A 92 -6.08 10.28 18.24
N VAL A 93 -7.21 10.11 18.94
CA VAL A 93 -7.27 9.39 20.21
C VAL A 93 -6.86 7.93 20.03
N LEU A 94 -7.34 7.27 18.98
CA LEU A 94 -7.03 5.87 18.68
C LEU A 94 -5.53 5.68 18.38
N TYR A 95 -4.92 6.63 17.68
CA TYR A 95 -3.48 6.64 17.42
C TYR A 95 -2.68 6.76 18.73
N PHE A 96 -3.08 7.65 19.64
CA PHE A 96 -2.37 7.83 20.91
C PHE A 96 -2.56 6.67 21.89
N ILE A 97 -3.74 6.08 21.98
CA ILE A 97 -4.05 5.04 22.99
C ILE A 97 -3.67 3.64 22.51
N PHE A 98 -3.86 3.33 21.23
CA PHE A 98 -3.67 1.97 20.72
C PHE A 98 -2.46 1.86 19.79
N PHE A 99 -2.32 2.78 18.84
CA PHE A 99 -1.27 2.67 17.83
C PHE A 99 0.13 2.90 18.40
N PHE A 100 0.39 4.07 18.99
CA PHE A 100 1.75 4.38 19.48
C PHE A 100 2.21 3.42 20.58
N PRO A 101 1.42 3.10 21.62
CA PRO A 101 1.86 2.15 22.64
C PRO A 101 2.16 0.77 22.04
N GLY A 102 1.33 0.30 21.11
CA GLY A 102 1.55 -0.97 20.41
C GLY A 102 2.81 -0.97 19.55
N VAL A 103 3.02 0.06 18.74
CA VAL A 103 4.20 0.17 17.86
C VAL A 103 5.48 0.40 18.66
N PHE A 104 5.45 1.21 19.73
CA PHE A 104 6.61 1.36 20.61
C PHE A 104 6.94 0.04 21.33
N ALA A 105 5.95 -0.70 21.82
CA ALA A 105 6.17 -2.01 22.38
C ALA A 105 6.79 -2.97 21.34
N LEU A 106 6.30 -2.95 20.10
CA LEU A 106 6.86 -3.72 18.99
C LEU A 106 8.33 -3.36 18.71
N VAL A 107 8.65 -2.07 18.62
CA VAL A 107 10.02 -1.58 18.36
C VAL A 107 10.95 -1.92 19.53
N LEU A 108 10.53 -1.70 20.77
CA LEU A 108 11.36 -1.98 21.95
C LEU A 108 11.58 -3.47 22.16
N ALA A 109 10.54 -4.29 22.00
CA ALA A 109 10.67 -5.73 22.04
C ALA A 109 11.56 -6.21 20.89
N GLY A 110 11.28 -5.76 19.65
CA GLY A 110 12.07 -6.07 18.46
C GLY A 110 13.54 -5.71 18.61
N TRP A 111 13.84 -4.53 19.18
CA TRP A 111 15.20 -4.05 19.41
C TRP A 111 15.94 -4.92 20.45
N LYS A 112 15.28 -5.26 21.56
CA LYS A 112 15.84 -6.17 22.57
C LYS A 112 16.11 -7.56 21.99
N TYR A 113 15.22 -8.07 21.14
CA TYR A 113 15.40 -9.34 20.44
C TYR A 113 16.51 -9.27 19.38
N ALA A 114 16.62 -8.16 18.65
CA ALA A 114 17.63 -7.95 17.61
C ALA A 114 19.04 -7.90 18.20
N ILE A 115 19.26 -7.13 19.27
CA ILE A 115 20.56 -7.04 19.94
C ILE A 115 21.00 -8.39 20.50
N ARG A 116 20.10 -9.12 21.17
CA ARG A 116 20.40 -10.47 21.68
C ARG A 116 20.77 -11.42 20.53
N SER A 117 20.04 -11.37 19.43
CA SER A 117 20.30 -12.19 18.25
C SER A 117 21.63 -11.87 17.56
N TRP A 118 22.04 -10.59 17.57
CA TRP A 118 23.31 -10.15 17.00
C TRP A 118 24.51 -10.63 17.82
N GLY A 119 24.33 -10.78 19.13
CA GLY A 119 25.34 -11.34 20.04
C GLY A 119 25.51 -12.86 19.91
N TYR A 120 24.51 -13.58 19.40
CA TYR A 120 24.51 -15.05 19.32
C TYR A 120 24.58 -15.62 17.91
N LEU A 121 24.55 -14.79 16.84
CA LEU A 121 24.42 -15.24 15.44
C LEU A 121 23.32 -16.32 15.32
N GLU A 122 22.16 -16.08 15.95
CA GLU A 122 21.14 -17.11 16.10
C GLU A 122 20.70 -17.67 14.74
N VAL A 123 20.84 -18.99 14.64
CA VAL A 123 20.38 -19.82 13.56
C VAL A 123 19.03 -20.43 13.93
N SER A 124 18.16 -20.64 12.94
CA SER A 124 16.82 -21.21 13.14
C SER A 124 16.89 -22.52 13.93
N VAL A 125 16.25 -22.57 15.10
CA VAL A 125 16.15 -23.77 15.96
C VAL A 125 15.32 -24.88 15.29
N ASN A 126 14.54 -24.54 14.25
CA ASN A 126 13.63 -25.44 13.55
C ASN A 126 14.16 -25.87 12.15
N SER A 127 15.37 -25.46 11.79
CA SER A 127 16.00 -25.77 10.49
C SER A 127 17.17 -26.74 10.65
N PRO A 128 17.23 -27.83 9.87
CA PRO A 128 18.41 -28.70 9.81
C PRO A 128 19.70 -27.99 9.36
N VAL A 129 19.59 -26.82 8.71
CA VAL A 129 20.70 -26.08 8.07
C VAL A 129 21.16 -24.88 8.90
N GLY A 130 20.33 -24.42 9.84
CA GLY A 130 20.66 -23.25 10.65
C GLY A 130 20.76 -21.98 9.81
N VAL A 131 19.69 -21.62 9.09
CA VAL A 131 19.65 -20.35 8.36
C VAL A 131 19.70 -19.20 9.38
N PRO A 132 20.57 -18.19 9.20
CA PRO A 132 20.66 -17.06 10.12
C PRO A 132 19.32 -16.30 10.14
N VAL A 133 18.74 -16.11 11.33
CA VAL A 133 17.43 -15.46 11.50
C VAL A 133 17.58 -13.99 11.93
N PHE A 134 18.81 -13.51 12.07
CA PHE A 134 19.09 -12.15 12.54
C PHE A 134 18.54 -11.08 11.58
N GLN A 135 18.51 -11.39 10.28
CA GLN A 135 18.00 -10.50 9.23
C GLN A 135 16.52 -10.20 9.43
N LEU A 136 15.70 -11.20 9.82
CA LEU A 136 14.28 -10.99 10.11
C LEU A 136 14.08 -10.05 11.31
N LYS A 137 14.87 -10.20 12.36
CA LYS A 137 14.75 -9.36 13.56
C LYS A 137 15.14 -7.91 13.27
N ALA A 138 16.10 -7.68 12.37
CA ALA A 138 16.40 -6.35 11.84
C ALA A 138 15.24 -5.78 11.02
N VAL A 139 14.57 -6.60 10.19
CA VAL A 139 13.38 -6.19 9.43
C VAL A 139 12.22 -5.81 10.34
N ILE A 140 12.00 -6.52 11.46
CA ILE A 140 10.97 -6.16 12.46
C ILE A 140 11.22 -4.76 13.02
N VAL A 141 12.48 -4.45 13.39
CA VAL A 141 12.85 -3.11 13.88
C VAL A 141 12.66 -2.05 12.79
N ALA A 142 13.12 -2.33 11.56
CA ALA A 142 12.99 -1.41 10.44
C ALA A 142 11.51 -1.12 10.11
N ALA A 143 10.66 -2.15 10.05
CA ALA A 143 9.22 -2.02 9.85
C ALA A 143 8.56 -1.23 10.99
N GLY A 144 8.96 -1.48 12.24
CA GLY A 144 8.48 -0.73 13.39
C GLY A 144 8.85 0.76 13.32
N ILE A 145 10.08 1.09 12.93
CA ILE A 145 10.50 2.49 12.72
C ILE A 145 9.69 3.15 11.61
N LEU A 146 9.47 2.47 10.48
CA LEU A 146 8.63 2.96 9.40
C LEU A 146 7.17 3.19 9.85
N LEU A 147 6.61 2.29 10.67
CA LEU A 147 5.30 2.46 11.26
C LEU A 147 5.23 3.68 12.18
N VAL A 148 6.28 3.97 12.96
CA VAL A 148 6.33 5.20 13.78
C VAL A 148 6.33 6.45 12.90
N ILE A 149 7.19 6.49 11.87
CA ILE A 149 7.26 7.61 10.92
C ILE A 149 5.88 7.83 10.28
N GLN A 150 5.22 6.74 9.87
CA GLN A 150 3.92 6.82 9.23
C GLN A 150 2.79 7.15 10.19
N GLY A 151 2.86 6.69 11.44
CA GLY A 151 1.95 7.10 12.51
C GLY A 151 2.00 8.60 12.75
N ILE A 152 3.21 9.19 12.77
CA ILE A 152 3.37 10.65 12.89
C ILE A 152 2.73 11.36 11.68
N ALA A 153 2.92 10.85 10.45
CA ALA A 153 2.29 11.42 9.27
C ALA A 153 0.75 11.40 9.36
N GLN A 154 0.17 10.31 9.86
CA GLN A 154 -1.29 10.18 10.04
C GLN A 154 -1.83 11.11 11.14
N VAL A 155 -1.12 11.26 12.26
CA VAL A 155 -1.45 12.26 13.28
C VAL A 155 -1.45 13.68 12.70
N LEU A 156 -0.45 14.01 11.88
CA LEU A 156 -0.39 15.31 11.22
C LEU A 156 -1.55 15.51 10.23
N ARG A 157 -1.97 14.47 9.50
CA ARG A 157 -3.17 14.52 8.64
C ARG A 157 -4.43 14.77 9.47
N CYS A 158 -4.58 14.12 10.64
CA CYS A 158 -5.69 14.36 11.56
C CYS A 158 -5.71 15.82 12.04
N VAL A 159 -4.55 16.38 12.40
CA VAL A 159 -4.42 17.79 12.83
C VAL A 159 -4.79 18.75 11.71
N VAL A 160 -4.39 18.46 10.46
CA VAL A 160 -4.79 19.26 9.30
C VAL A 160 -6.30 19.17 9.08
N CYS A 161 -6.87 17.96 9.09
CA CYS A 161 -8.31 17.72 8.92
C CYS A 161 -9.15 18.45 9.98
N MET A 162 -8.69 18.50 11.23
CA MET A 162 -9.38 19.27 12.27
C MET A 162 -9.43 20.79 11.95
N ARG A 163 -8.41 21.33 11.29
CA ARG A 163 -8.35 22.75 10.90
C ARG A 163 -9.18 23.04 9.65
N THR A 164 -9.00 22.27 8.59
CA THR A 164 -9.62 22.49 7.28
C THR A 164 -11.01 21.88 7.16
N ASN A 165 -11.42 21.00 8.08
CA ASN A 165 -12.63 20.19 8.01
C ASN A 165 -12.72 19.28 6.78
N GLU A 166 -11.57 19.01 6.15
CA GLU A 166 -11.45 18.17 4.96
C GLU A 166 -10.25 17.23 5.12
N TRP A 167 -10.42 15.98 4.66
CA TRP A 167 -9.36 14.98 4.69
C TRP A 167 -8.36 15.22 3.57
N LEU A 168 -7.08 15.25 3.94
CA LEU A 168 -6.00 15.24 2.97
C LEU A 168 -5.89 13.84 2.38
N ARG A 169 -6.38 13.66 1.14
CA ARG A 169 -6.23 12.39 0.39
C ARG A 169 -4.76 12.01 0.32
N ALA A 170 -4.46 10.74 0.59
CA ALA A 170 -3.16 10.17 0.26
C ALA A 170 -2.99 10.19 -1.26
N ALA A 171 -1.76 10.29 -1.77
CA ALA A 171 -1.55 10.11 -3.20
C ALA A 171 -1.99 8.69 -3.58
N ASP A 172 -2.79 8.53 -4.63
CA ASP A 172 -3.33 7.25 -5.08
C ASP A 172 -2.50 6.76 -6.28
N ASP A 173 -1.33 6.15 -6.04
CA ASP A 173 -0.36 5.90 -7.12
C ASP A 173 -0.74 4.76 -8.09
N ILE A 174 -1.70 3.88 -7.75
CA ILE A 174 -1.88 2.60 -8.48
C ILE A 174 -3.33 2.38 -8.95
N GLU A 175 -4.33 2.59 -8.09
CA GLU A 175 -5.75 2.39 -8.45
C GLU A 175 -6.28 3.51 -9.38
N GLU A 176 -5.73 4.73 -9.30
CA GLU A 176 -6.10 5.78 -10.25
C GLU A 176 -5.56 5.51 -11.65
N THR A 177 -4.46 4.78 -11.87
CA THR A 177 -3.96 4.61 -13.25
C THR A 177 -4.93 3.78 -14.09
N GLU A 178 -5.49 2.70 -13.53
CA GLU A 178 -6.51 1.89 -14.21
C GLU A 178 -7.84 2.64 -14.35
N VAL A 179 -8.28 3.39 -13.32
CA VAL A 179 -9.51 4.19 -13.39
C VAL A 179 -9.36 5.38 -14.34
N LEU A 180 -8.18 5.99 -14.41
CA LEU A 180 -7.84 7.05 -15.37
C LEU A 180 -7.78 6.50 -16.78
N LEU A 181 -7.20 5.32 -16.99
CA LEU A 181 -7.21 4.64 -18.29
C LEU A 181 -8.62 4.21 -18.71
N MET A 182 -9.46 3.75 -17.77
CA MET A 182 -10.87 3.47 -18.01
C MET A 182 -11.66 4.74 -18.33
N THR A 183 -11.39 5.84 -17.62
CA THR A 183 -12.03 7.14 -17.84
C THR A 183 -11.59 7.75 -19.18
N GLN A 184 -10.29 7.71 -19.49
CA GLN A 184 -9.73 8.13 -20.77
C GLN A 184 -10.28 7.27 -21.91
N GLY A 185 -10.25 5.94 -21.79
CA GLY A 185 -10.83 5.04 -22.78
C GLY A 185 -12.33 5.27 -22.99
N THR A 186 -13.08 5.56 -21.93
CA THR A 186 -14.50 5.93 -22.02
C THR A 186 -14.68 7.25 -22.77
N HIS A 187 -13.84 8.26 -22.48
CA HIS A 187 -13.86 9.54 -23.20
C HIS A 187 -13.54 9.39 -24.68
N ASP A 188 -12.56 8.54 -25.04
CA ASP A 188 -12.19 8.27 -26.42
C ASP A 188 -13.32 7.54 -27.18
N ILE A 189 -13.98 6.56 -26.53
CA ILE A 189 -15.15 5.87 -27.10
C ILE A 189 -16.30 6.86 -27.34
N LEU A 190 -16.57 7.75 -26.38
CA LEU A 190 -17.62 8.76 -26.51
C LEU A 190 -17.30 9.80 -27.60
N ALA A 191 -16.03 10.19 -27.73
CA ALA A 191 -15.59 11.09 -28.79
C ALA A 191 -15.77 10.47 -30.19
N HIS A 192 -15.34 9.23 -30.40
CA HIS A 192 -15.53 8.54 -31.67
C HIS A 192 -16.99 8.16 -31.97
N GLY A 193 -17.78 7.85 -30.94
CA GLY A 193 -19.22 7.64 -31.08
C GLY A 193 -19.95 8.92 -31.51
N SER A 194 -19.54 10.08 -31.00
CA SER A 194 -20.05 11.39 -31.42
C SER A 194 -19.69 11.70 -32.88
N GLU A 195 -18.45 11.44 -33.31
CA GLU A 195 -18.05 11.61 -34.71
C GLU A 195 -18.84 10.71 -35.66
N ALA A 196 -19.12 9.46 -35.27
CA ALA A 196 -19.94 8.54 -36.07
C ALA A 196 -21.40 9.01 -36.19
N ILE A 197 -21.95 9.66 -35.17
CA ILE A 197 -23.31 10.23 -35.18
C ILE A 197 -23.36 11.50 -36.05
N ASP A 198 -22.32 12.34 -36.04
CA ASP A 198 -22.25 13.55 -36.86
C ASP A 198 -22.14 13.24 -38.36
N VAL A 199 -21.51 12.12 -38.73
CA VAL A 199 -21.47 11.64 -40.13
C VAL A 199 -22.87 11.20 -40.63
N ILE A 200 -23.76 10.78 -39.73
CA ILE A 200 -25.09 10.24 -40.08
C ILE A 200 -26.17 11.31 -40.07
N ARG A 201 -25.94 12.52 -39.53
CA ARG A 201 -26.94 13.61 -39.63
C ARG A 201 -27.07 14.03 -41.10
N PRO A 202 -28.21 13.78 -41.77
CA PRO A 202 -28.42 14.37 -43.08
C PRO A 202 -28.44 15.89 -42.87
N SER A 203 -27.56 16.59 -43.58
CA SER A 203 -27.60 18.05 -43.71
C SER A 203 -29.04 18.44 -44.04
N SER A 204 -29.73 19.05 -43.07
CA SER A 204 -31.04 19.63 -43.28
C SER A 204 -30.85 20.77 -44.28
N GLY A 205 -31.17 20.47 -45.53
CA GLY A 205 -31.00 21.36 -46.67
C GLY A 205 -31.64 22.71 -46.40
N ASP A 206 -30.82 23.74 -46.58
CA ASP A 206 -31.25 25.13 -46.72
C ASP A 206 -32.19 25.25 -47.93
N GLY A 207 -33.49 25.30 -47.64
CA GLY A 207 -34.55 25.58 -48.59
C GLY A 207 -34.89 27.06 -48.55
N SER A 208 -34.02 27.90 -49.13
CA SER A 208 -34.36 29.27 -49.47
C SER A 208 -35.56 29.31 -50.43
N GLN A 209 -36.69 29.86 -50.00
CA GLN A 209 -37.64 30.53 -50.90
C GLN A 209 -38.22 31.75 -50.18
N GLY A 210 -37.73 32.93 -50.59
CA GLY A 210 -38.43 34.18 -50.35
C GLY A 210 -39.71 34.23 -51.18
N SER A 211 -40.77 34.78 -50.62
CA SER A 211 -41.78 35.47 -51.41
C SER A 211 -42.51 36.51 -50.56
N LYS A 212 -42.38 37.75 -51.03
CA LYS A 212 -43.20 38.92 -50.73
C LYS A 212 -44.69 38.57 -50.63
N ARG A 213 -45.42 39.22 -49.72
CA ARG A 213 -46.47 40.22 -50.04
C ARG A 213 -47.36 40.55 -48.82
N SER A 214 -47.67 41.86 -48.78
CA SER A 214 -48.84 42.54 -48.19
C SER A 214 -48.90 42.72 -46.68
#